data_AF-A0A835P7Q4-F1
#
_entry.id   AF-A0A835P7Q4-F1
#
_cell.length_a   1.000
_cell.length_b   1.000
_cell.length_c   1.000
_cell.angle_alpha   90.00
_cell.angle_beta   90.00
_cell.angle_gamma   90.00
#
_symmetry.space_group_name_H-M   'P 1'
#
loop_
_entity.id
_entity.type
_entity.pdbx_description
1 polymer ?
#
loop_
_entity_poly.entity_id
_entity_poly.type
_entity_poly.pdbx_seq_one_letter_code
_entity_poly.pdbx_strand_id
1 'polypeptide(L)'
;MVFWEGYVSDEMMGTFAPIVVYWLYAGMYQLLPPLDRFRLHTRKEEEQKNLVSISTVAKGVLLQQLVQAAVARLLFLVTGGSNPTEKPVQASIPVQLLQIFVAMVVMDTWQYFVHRYMHQNKFLYRHIHSQHHSG
;
A
#
# COMPACT_ATOMS: atom_id res chain seq x y z
N MET A 1 -21.32 -12.37 -2.71
CA MET A 1 -21.53 -12.08 -1.28
C MET A 1 -20.20 -12.16 -0.59
N VAL A 2 -19.70 -11.05 -0.09
CA VAL A 2 -18.44 -10.98 0.67
C VAL A 2 -18.74 -11.18 2.15
N PHE A 3 -17.82 -11.77 2.91
CA PHE A 3 -18.12 -12.20 4.29
C PHE A 3 -18.37 -11.05 5.28
N TRP A 4 -18.04 -9.81 4.91
CA TRP A 4 -18.29 -8.60 5.70
C TRP A 4 -19.60 -7.88 5.34
N GLU A 5 -20.35 -8.41 4.37
CA GLU A 5 -21.62 -7.85 3.92
C GLU A 5 -22.64 -7.81 5.07
N GLY A 6 -23.26 -6.65 5.30
CA GLY A 6 -24.21 -6.43 6.40
C GLY A 6 -23.58 -5.96 7.72
N TYR A 7 -22.24 -5.97 7.85
CA TYR A 7 -21.54 -5.51 9.06
C TYR A 7 -20.77 -4.20 8.83
N VAL A 8 -20.09 -4.07 7.68
CA VAL A 8 -19.22 -2.94 7.35
C VAL A 8 -19.44 -2.55 5.88
N SER A 9 -19.43 -1.26 5.55
CA SER A 9 -19.57 -0.81 4.16
C SER A 9 -18.34 -1.16 3.32
N ASP A 10 -18.52 -1.37 2.01
CA ASP A 10 -17.40 -1.65 1.10
C ASP A 10 -16.36 -0.53 1.08
N GLU A 11 -16.79 0.72 1.26
CA GLU A 11 -15.90 1.86 1.42
C GLU A 11 -14.98 1.73 2.64
N MET A 12 -15.56 1.38 3.80
CA MET A 12 -14.78 1.20 5.03
C MET A 12 -13.85 0.00 4.90
N MET A 13 -14.33 -1.11 4.32
CA MET A 13 -13.51 -2.30 4.11
C MET A 13 -12.34 -2.02 3.16
N GLY A 14 -12.60 -1.36 2.02
CA GLY A 14 -11.57 -0.98 1.06
C GLY A 14 -10.53 -0.01 1.64
N THR A 15 -10.93 0.84 2.59
CA THR A 15 -10.03 1.80 3.23
C THR A 15 -9.16 1.16 4.31
N PHE A 16 -9.75 0.36 5.21
CA PHE A 16 -9.08 -0.10 6.43
C PHE A 16 -8.49 -1.51 6.34
N ALA A 17 -9.02 -2.39 5.48
CA ALA A 17 -8.49 -3.76 5.37
C ALA A 17 -7.00 -3.81 5.04
N PRO A 18 -6.46 -3.02 4.09
CA PRO A 18 -5.02 -3.03 3.81
C PRO A 18 -4.17 -2.57 5.00
N ILE A 19 -4.67 -1.62 5.81
CA ILE A 19 -3.98 -1.11 7.00
C ILE A 19 -3.89 -2.21 8.07
N VAL A 20 -4.98 -2.89 8.34
CA VAL A 20 -5.01 -3.99 9.31
C VAL A 20 -4.08 -5.11 8.87
N VAL A 21 -4.15 -5.53 7.60
CA VAL A 21 -3.28 -6.57 7.04
C VAL A 21 -1.81 -6.18 7.16
N TYR A 22 -1.46 -4.91 6.86
CA TYR A 22 -0.10 -4.41 7.01
C TYR A 22 0.42 -4.60 8.45
N TRP A 23 -0.33 -4.16 9.46
CA TRP A 23 0.11 -4.22 10.86
C TRP A 23 0.17 -5.65 11.39
N LEU A 24 -0.77 -6.51 11.01
CA LEU A 24 -0.73 -7.94 11.35
C LEU A 24 0.52 -8.60 10.77
N TYR A 25 0.81 -8.35 9.50
CA TYR A 25 1.98 -8.92 8.81
C TYR A 25 3.28 -8.38 9.41
N ALA A 26 3.43 -7.07 9.56
CA ALA A 26 4.61 -6.46 10.17
C ALA A 26 4.82 -6.91 11.62
N GLY A 27 3.74 -6.98 12.40
CA GLY A 27 3.77 -7.48 13.78
C GLY A 27 4.21 -8.94 13.85
N MET A 28 3.74 -9.79 12.93
CA MET A 28 4.17 -11.19 12.85
C MET A 28 5.68 -11.31 12.64
N TYR A 29 6.28 -10.49 11.76
CA TYR A 29 7.75 -10.48 11.59
C TYR A 29 8.49 -10.06 12.87
N GLN A 30 7.93 -9.15 13.65
CA GLN A 30 8.53 -8.72 14.92
C GLN A 30 8.50 -9.81 16.00
N LEU A 31 7.56 -10.75 15.90
CA LEU A 31 7.43 -11.89 16.81
C LEU A 31 8.34 -13.07 16.43
N LEU A 32 8.87 -13.10 15.21
CA LEU A 32 9.76 -14.17 14.78
C LEU A 32 11.10 -14.10 15.53
N PRO A 33 11.64 -15.24 15.99
CA PRO A 33 12.97 -15.27 16.57
C PRO A 33 14.04 -14.94 15.52
N PRO A 34 15.25 -14.51 15.92
CA PRO A 34 16.35 -14.28 14.99
C PRO A 34 16.66 -15.53 14.15
N LEU A 35 16.50 -15.43 12.83
CA LEU A 35 16.74 -16.52 11.88
C LEU A 35 18.18 -16.49 11.32
N ASP A 36 19.17 -16.31 12.18
CA ASP A 36 20.56 -16.03 11.78
C ASP A 36 21.17 -17.08 10.84
N ARG A 37 20.72 -18.34 10.95
CA ARG A 37 21.14 -19.45 10.07
C ARG A 37 20.75 -19.27 8.60
N PHE A 38 19.71 -18.48 8.33
CA PHE A 38 19.17 -18.27 6.98
C PHE A 38 19.47 -16.86 6.44
N ARG A 39 20.24 -16.05 7.18
CA ARG A 39 20.57 -14.67 6.76
C ARG A 39 21.69 -14.67 5.72
N LEU A 40 21.51 -13.84 4.68
CA LEU A 40 22.52 -13.59 3.65
C LEU A 40 23.59 -12.58 4.12
N HIS A 41 23.23 -11.65 5.01
CA HIS A 41 24.14 -10.65 5.59
C HIS A 41 24.23 -10.84 7.10
N THR A 42 25.40 -10.56 7.67
CA THR A 42 25.57 -10.64 9.12
C THR A 42 24.72 -9.57 9.81
N ARG A 43 24.29 -9.84 11.05
CA ARG A 43 23.48 -8.89 11.81
C ARG A 43 24.16 -7.53 12.00
N LYS A 44 25.48 -7.54 12.18
CA LYS A 44 26.29 -6.32 12.32
C LYS A 44 26.26 -5.46 11.05
N GLU A 45 26.37 -6.08 9.88
CA GLU A 45 26.34 -5.36 8.59
C GLU A 45 24.96 -4.75 8.34
N GLU A 46 23.88 -5.45 8.67
CA GLU A 46 22.52 -4.92 8.54
C GLU A 46 22.22 -3.81 9.56
N GLU A 47 22.61 -3.96 10.82
CA GLU A 47 22.44 -2.93 11.84
C GLU A 47 23.22 -1.65 11.49
N GLN A 48 24.37 -1.79 10.82
CA GLN A 48 25.13 -0.65 10.30
C GLN A 48 24.47 0.04 9.11
N LYS A 49 23.74 -0.72 8.27
CA LYS A 49 22.97 -0.18 7.13
C LYS A 49 21.61 0.36 7.54
N ASN A 50 21.02 -0.15 8.61
CA ASN A 50 19.73 0.33 9.11
C ASN A 50 19.91 1.63 9.90
N LEU A 51 20.02 2.73 9.17
CA LEU A 51 20.24 4.07 9.72
C LEU A 51 18.99 4.66 10.39
N VAL A 52 17.82 4.02 10.27
CA VAL A 52 16.52 4.61 10.63
C VAL A 52 15.88 3.88 11.81
N SER A 53 15.51 4.64 12.85
CA SER A 53 14.80 4.08 14.01
C SER A 53 13.40 3.56 13.65
N ILE A 54 12.93 2.53 14.37
CA ILE A 54 11.57 1.98 14.20
C ILE A 54 10.50 3.07 14.37
N SER A 55 10.70 4.04 15.27
CA SER A 55 9.75 5.14 15.46
C SER A 55 9.64 6.04 14.23
N THR A 56 10.75 6.25 13.53
CA THR A 56 10.79 7.05 12.29
C THR A 56 10.05 6.31 11.19
N VAL A 57 10.28 5.00 11.05
CA VAL A 57 9.55 4.14 10.10
C VAL A 57 8.06 4.15 10.40
N ALA A 58 7.66 3.93 11.66
CA ALA A 58 6.25 3.93 12.06
C ALA A 58 5.54 5.26 11.75
N LYS A 59 6.19 6.40 12.00
CA LYS A 59 5.66 7.72 11.61
C LYS A 59 5.48 7.84 10.10
N GLY A 60 6.44 7.37 9.32
CA GLY A 60 6.37 7.34 7.86
C GLY A 60 5.20 6.49 7.35
N VAL A 61 5.00 5.31 7.95
CA VAL A 61 3.88 4.40 7.63
C VAL A 61 2.54 5.05 7.95
N LEU A 62 2.39 5.67 9.12
CA LEU A 62 1.15 6.35 9.49
C LEU A 62 0.82 7.51 8.53
N LEU A 63 1.84 8.26 8.10
CA LEU A 63 1.67 9.29 7.08
C LEU A 63 1.22 8.70 5.73
N GLN A 64 1.83 7.60 5.28
CA GLN A 64 1.43 6.93 4.05
C GLN A 64 -0.01 6.40 4.13
N GLN A 65 -0.41 5.81 5.25
CA GLN A 65 -1.77 5.29 5.47
C GLN A 65 -2.81 6.43 5.53
N LEU A 66 -2.45 7.58 6.10
CA LEU A 66 -3.29 8.78 6.07
C LEU A 66 -3.52 9.26 4.63
N VAL A 67 -2.46 9.34 3.82
CA VAL A 67 -2.57 9.71 2.40
C VAL A 67 -3.41 8.67 1.64
N GLN A 68 -3.19 7.38 1.87
CA GLN A 68 -3.99 6.30 1.26
C GLN A 68 -5.49 6.45 1.58
N ALA A 69 -5.83 6.67 2.86
CA ALA A 69 -7.22 6.82 3.29
C ALA A 69 -7.86 8.09 2.68
N ALA A 70 -7.12 9.19 2.61
CA ALA A 70 -7.59 10.43 2.00
C ALA A 70 -7.86 10.26 0.49
N VAL A 71 -6.95 9.60 -0.23
CA VAL A 71 -7.11 9.32 -1.67
C VAL A 71 -8.29 8.38 -1.90
N ALA A 72 -8.42 7.31 -1.10
CA ALA A 72 -9.55 6.39 -1.20
C ALA A 72 -10.89 7.12 -1.01
N ARG A 73 -11.00 7.93 0.05
CA ARG A 73 -12.21 8.72 0.32
C ARG A 73 -12.53 9.70 -0.79
N LEU A 74 -11.52 10.37 -1.35
CA LEU A 74 -11.70 11.28 -2.48
C LEU A 74 -12.20 10.56 -3.73
N LEU A 75 -11.64 9.39 -4.04
CA LEU A 75 -12.10 8.57 -5.15
C LEU A 75 -13.57 8.17 -4.97
N PHE A 76 -13.97 7.71 -3.78
CA PHE A 76 -15.38 7.38 -3.50
C PHE A 76 -16.32 8.58 -3.64
N LEU A 77 -15.90 9.78 -3.26
CA LEU A 77 -16.70 10.99 -3.46
C LEU A 77 -16.88 11.33 -4.94
N VAL A 78 -15.86 11.09 -5.77
CA VAL A 78 -15.91 11.35 -7.21
C VAL A 78 -16.70 10.28 -7.97
N THR A 79 -16.67 9.03 -7.50
CA THR A 79 -17.31 7.89 -8.17
C THR A 79 -18.68 7.50 -7.59
N GLY A 80 -19.05 8.03 -6.42
CA GLY A 80 -20.24 7.65 -5.65
C GLY A 80 -21.59 8.17 -6.18
N GLY A 81 -21.67 8.57 -7.45
CA GLY A 81 -22.90 9.06 -8.09
C GLY A 81 -23.90 7.99 -8.52
N SER A 82 -23.92 6.81 -7.89
CA SER A 82 -24.86 5.74 -8.23
C SER A 82 -26.22 5.94 -7.57
N ASN A 83 -27.29 5.69 -8.32
CA ASN A 83 -28.66 5.77 -7.82
C ASN A 83 -28.82 4.83 -6.59
N PRO A 84 -29.41 5.30 -5.47
CA PRO A 84 -29.53 4.50 -4.24
C PRO A 84 -30.40 3.24 -4.38
N THR A 85 -31.05 3.05 -5.53
CA THR A 85 -31.93 1.92 -5.84
C THR A 85 -31.21 0.78 -6.56
N GLU A 86 -30.00 0.99 -7.07
CA GLU A 86 -29.22 -0.07 -7.73
C GLU A 86 -28.45 -0.88 -6.69
N LYS A 87 -28.86 -2.15 -6.51
CA LYS A 87 -28.04 -3.09 -5.76
C LYS A 87 -26.74 -3.32 -6.53
N PRO A 88 -25.55 -3.11 -5.93
CA PRO A 88 -24.30 -3.38 -6.61
C PRO A 88 -24.24 -4.87 -6.97
N VAL A 89 -24.23 -5.18 -8.26
CA VAL A 89 -24.10 -6.55 -8.75
C VAL A 89 -22.62 -6.90 -8.82
N GLN A 90 -22.19 -7.84 -7.99
CA GLN A 90 -20.82 -8.35 -8.02
C GLN A 90 -20.52 -9.01 -9.37
N ALA A 91 -19.47 -8.57 -10.05
CA ALA A 91 -19.03 -9.16 -11.31
C ALA A 91 -18.63 -10.64 -11.14
N SER A 92 -18.72 -11.43 -12.21
CA SER A 92 -18.29 -12.84 -12.16
C SER A 92 -16.77 -12.95 -11.92
N ILE A 93 -16.32 -14.09 -11.38
CA ILE A 93 -14.89 -14.32 -11.08
C ILE A 93 -13.97 -14.05 -12.29
N PRO A 94 -14.28 -14.51 -13.53
CA PRO A 94 -13.45 -14.21 -14.69
C PRO A 94 -13.35 -12.70 -14.98
N VAL A 95 -14.44 -11.96 -14.79
CA VAL A 95 -14.45 -10.51 -14.99
C VAL A 95 -13.63 -9.81 -13.91
N GLN A 96 -13.73 -10.24 -12.65
CA GLN A 96 -12.90 -9.71 -11.57
C GLN A 96 -11.40 -9.95 -11.84
N LEU A 97 -11.03 -11.15 -12.30
CA LEU A 97 -9.64 -11.47 -12.66
C LEU A 97 -9.13 -10.58 -13.81
N LEU A 98 -9.96 -10.34 -14.83
CA LEU A 98 -9.62 -9.43 -15.92
C LEU A 98 -9.50 -7.98 -15.44
N GLN A 99 -10.40 -7.53 -14.57
CA GLN A 99 -10.34 -6.19 -13.97
C GLN A 99 -9.06 -6.00 -13.16
N ILE A 100 -8.68 -6.99 -12.34
CA ILE A 100 -7.43 -6.97 -11.58
C ILE A 100 -6.22 -6.95 -12.53
N PHE A 101 -6.23 -7.78 -13.58
CA PHE A 101 -5.14 -7.80 -14.55
C PHE A 101 -4.96 -6.45 -15.25
N VAL A 102 -6.05 -5.85 -15.74
CA VAL A 102 -6.02 -4.53 -16.37
C VAL A 102 -5.56 -3.47 -15.36
N ALA A 103 -6.04 -3.51 -14.11
CA ALA A 103 -5.63 -2.59 -13.06
C ALA A 103 -4.12 -2.70 -12.78
N MET A 104 -3.57 -3.91 -12.72
CA MET A 104 -2.13 -4.15 -12.55
C MET A 104 -1.32 -3.53 -13.70
N VAL A 105 -1.73 -3.75 -14.95
CA VAL A 105 -1.04 -3.17 -16.12
C VAL A 105 -1.06 -1.64 -16.07
N VAL A 106 -2.20 -1.04 -15.73
CA VAL A 106 -2.33 0.43 -15.61
C VAL A 106 -1.47 0.96 -14.46
N MET A 107 -1.52 0.31 -13.30
CA MET A 107 -0.75 0.71 -12.11
C MET A 107 0.75 0.60 -12.35
N ASP A 108 1.24 -0.49 -12.94
CA ASP A 108 2.66 -0.68 -13.26
C ASP A 108 3.15 0.36 -14.26
N THR A 109 2.35 0.63 -15.30
CA THR A 109 2.66 1.66 -16.29
C THR A 109 2.77 3.03 -15.62
N TRP A 110 1.79 3.39 -14.78
CA TRP A 110 1.80 4.63 -14.04
C TRP A 110 3.01 4.75 -13.09
N GLN A 111 3.28 3.71 -12.30
CA GLN A 111 4.43 3.65 -11.39
C GLN A 111 5.74 3.87 -12.13
N TYR A 112 5.94 3.21 -13.28
CA TYR A 112 7.14 3.39 -14.10
C TYR A 112 7.31 4.84 -14.54
N PHE A 113 6.26 5.48 -15.08
CA PHE A 113 6.37 6.86 -15.55
C PHE A 113 6.58 7.86 -14.42
N VAL A 114 5.89 7.70 -13.28
CA VAL A 114 6.08 8.56 -12.10
C VAL A 114 7.49 8.40 -11.56
N HIS A 115 7.98 7.17 -11.42
CA HIS A 115 9.35 6.89 -11.00
C HIS A 115 10.36 7.53 -11.95
N ARG A 116 10.20 7.34 -13.26
CA ARG A 116 11.05 7.95 -14.29
C ARG A 116 11.03 9.48 -14.21
N TYR A 117 9.86 10.07 -14.02
CA TYR A 117 9.73 11.52 -13.88
C TYR A 117 10.45 12.03 -12.62
N MET A 118 10.37 11.30 -11.51
CA MET A 118 11.10 11.64 -10.28
C MET A 118 12.62 11.62 -10.47
N HIS A 119 13.17 10.76 -11.32
CA HIS A 119 14.59 10.78 -11.68
C HIS A 119 14.98 11.97 -12.57
N GLN A 120 14.07 12.44 -13.42
CA GLN A 120 14.36 13.54 -14.35
C GLN A 120 14.22 14.91 -13.69
N ASN A 121 13.27 15.07 -12.77
CA ASN A 121 13.02 16.32 -12.06
C ASN A 121 13.96 16.47 -10.85
N LYS A 122 14.87 17.45 -10.88
CA LYS A 122 15.84 17.70 -9.80
C LYS A 122 15.21 17.91 -8.42
N PHE A 123 14.06 18.58 -8.36
CA PHE A 123 13.37 18.84 -7.09
C PHE A 123 12.81 17.54 -6.49
N LEU A 124 12.08 16.76 -7.29
CA LEU A 124 11.49 15.49 -6.84
C LEU A 124 12.58 14.46 -6.55
N TYR A 125 13.66 14.46 -7.34
CA TYR A 125 14.81 13.62 -7.09
C TYR A 125 15.38 13.87 -5.70
N ARG A 126 15.71 15.13 -5.36
CA ARG A 126 16.40 15.46 -4.11
C ARG A 126 15.56 15.27 -2.84
N HIS A 127 14.25 15.48 -2.93
CA HIS A 127 13.38 15.52 -1.73
C HIS A 127 12.56 14.25 -1.52
N ILE A 128 12.26 13.51 -2.59
CA ILE A 128 11.41 12.31 -2.51
C ILE A 128 12.22 11.08 -2.91
N HIS A 129 12.81 11.11 -4.10
CA HIS A 129 13.33 9.88 -4.70
C HIS A 129 14.69 9.44 -4.15
N SER A 130 15.59 10.40 -3.90
CA SER A 130 16.91 10.11 -3.36
C SER A 130 16.82 9.53 -1.95
N GLN A 131 15.82 9.93 -1.14
CA GLN A 131 15.60 9.37 0.20
C GLN A 131 15.30 7.88 0.14
N HIS A 132 14.52 7.44 -0.86
CA HIS A 132 14.25 6.02 -1.08
C HIS A 132 15.49 5.22 -1.52
N HIS A 133 16.39 5.85 -2.30
CA HIS A 133 17.63 5.22 -2.77
C HIS A 133 18.82 5.35 -1.80
N SER A 134 18.74 6.21 -0.78
CA SER A 134 19.84 6.48 0.15
C SER A 134 19.72 5.74 1.48
N GLY A 135 18.79 4.78 1.58
CA GLY A 135 18.59 3.88 2.72
C GLY A 135 19.22 2.52 2.54
#